data_AF-A0A1E5A7X5-F1
#
_entry.id   AF-A0A1E5A7X5-F1
#
_cell.length_a   1.000
_cell.length_b   1.000
_cell.length_c   1.000
_cell.angle_alpha   90.00
_cell.angle_beta   90.00
_cell.angle_gamma   90.00
#
_symmetry.space_group_name_H-M   'P 1'
#
loop_
_entity.id
_entity.type
_entity.pdbx_description
1 polymer ?
#
loop_
_entity_poly.entity_id
_entity_poly.type
_entity_poly.pdbx_seq_one_letter_code
_entity_poly.pdbx_strand_id
1 'polypeptide(L)'
;MNELKFYTDGACSGNPGKGSFGVIGLKNNLEFLKFSQYEEYTTSNRMEMKAVIWVLKNYYKKKIYIFSDSQYVVNGLKVWSKSWRLNNWKTTKGSLMNLELWKEMLEYFDENYVNIEWVKGHDTNIYNIKVDKLVRNTILLQTGTENEL
;
A
#
# COMPACT_ATOMS: atom_id res chain seq x y z
N MET A 1 -20.44 -7.42 -13.85
CA MET A 1 -19.68 -6.34 -13.19
C MET A 1 -18.21 -6.61 -13.44
N ASN A 2 -17.40 -5.61 -13.82
CA ASN A 2 -15.96 -5.83 -14.04
C ASN A 2 -15.25 -5.91 -12.70
N GLU A 3 -14.44 -6.95 -12.51
CA GLU A 3 -13.67 -7.16 -11.29
C GLU A 3 -12.39 -6.31 -11.36
N LEU A 4 -12.17 -5.46 -10.35
CA LEU A 4 -10.98 -4.63 -10.22
C LEU A 4 -10.13 -5.14 -9.05
N LYS A 5 -8.92 -5.59 -9.34
CA LYS A 5 -7.94 -6.07 -8.35
C LYS A 5 -6.72 -5.17 -8.36
N PHE A 6 -6.19 -4.86 -7.19
CA PHE A 6 -4.98 -4.07 -7.03
C PHE A 6 -4.00 -4.80 -6.13
N TYR A 7 -2.76 -4.89 -6.57
CA TYR A 7 -1.64 -5.41 -5.80
C TYR A 7 -0.77 -4.22 -5.42
N THR A 8 -0.48 -4.08 -4.13
CA THR A 8 0.19 -2.91 -3.57
C THR A 8 1.37 -3.33 -2.72
N ASP A 9 2.48 -2.61 -2.85
CA ASP A 9 3.68 -2.83 -2.05
C ASP A 9 4.43 -1.51 -1.85
N GLY A 10 5.30 -1.45 -0.84
CA GLY A 10 6.18 -0.34 -0.54
C GLY A 10 7.47 -0.78 0.13
N ALA A 11 8.59 -0.23 -0.31
CA ALA A 11 9.91 -0.59 0.21
C ALA A 11 10.77 0.65 0.43
N CYS A 12 11.82 0.49 1.24
CA CYS A 12 12.86 1.49 1.43
C CYS A 12 14.25 0.85 1.41
N SER A 13 15.21 1.58 0.86
CA SER A 13 16.64 1.34 1.04
C SER A 13 17.11 2.13 2.26
N GLY A 14 17.17 1.46 3.41
CA GLY A 14 17.31 2.08 4.75
C GLY A 14 15.94 2.48 5.32
N ASN A 15 15.78 2.46 6.65
CA ASN A 15 14.50 2.75 7.30
C ASN A 15 14.67 3.60 8.58
N PRO A 16 14.51 4.93 8.53
CA PRO A 16 14.10 5.72 7.37
C PRO A 16 15.17 5.81 6.27
N GLY A 17 14.74 6.05 5.04
CA GLY A 17 15.62 6.14 3.88
C GLY A 17 14.86 6.41 2.59
N LYS A 18 15.54 6.16 1.47
CA LYS A 18 14.99 6.30 0.12
C LYS A 18 13.96 5.22 -0.12
N GLY A 19 12.72 5.59 -0.41
CA GLY A 19 11.62 4.65 -0.55
C GLY A 19 10.86 4.81 -1.84
N SER A 20 10.11 3.78 -2.18
CA SER A 20 9.07 3.89 -3.19
C SER A 20 7.88 3.02 -2.81
N PHE A 21 6.74 3.33 -3.40
CA PHE A 21 5.56 2.47 -3.36
C PHE A 21 5.05 2.19 -4.75
N GLY A 22 4.29 1.11 -4.90
CA GLY A 22 3.85 0.61 -6.19
C GLY A 22 2.44 0.03 -6.17
N VAL A 23 1.80 0.06 -7.33
CA VAL A 23 0.47 -0.48 -7.56
C VAL A 23 0.43 -1.16 -8.93
N ILE A 24 -0.06 -2.39 -8.96
CA ILE A 24 -0.46 -3.08 -10.20
C ILE A 24 -1.97 -3.31 -10.16
N GLY A 25 -2.68 -2.82 -11.17
CA GLY A 25 -4.12 -2.97 -11.30
C GLY A 25 -4.51 -3.95 -12.40
N LEU A 26 -5.43 -4.85 -12.08
CA LEU A 26 -6.05 -5.78 -13.02
C LEU A 26 -7.54 -5.48 -13.16
N LYS A 27 -8.03 -5.56 -14.40
CA LYS A 27 -9.45 -5.51 -14.73
C LYS A 27 -9.80 -6.80 -15.45
N ASN A 28 -10.68 -7.60 -14.84
CA ASN A 28 -11.01 -8.95 -15.33
C ASN A 28 -9.74 -9.79 -15.59
N ASN A 29 -8.80 -9.77 -14.63
CA ASN A 29 -7.49 -10.43 -14.66
C ASN A 29 -6.50 -9.95 -15.75
N LEU A 30 -6.84 -8.90 -16.51
CA LEU A 30 -5.91 -8.26 -17.44
C LEU A 30 -5.25 -7.04 -16.78
N GLU A 31 -3.92 -6.97 -16.86
CA GLU A 31 -3.16 -5.83 -16.35
C GLU A 31 -3.52 -4.57 -17.16
N PHE A 32 -3.97 -3.52 -16.46
CA PHE A 32 -4.35 -2.25 -17.09
C PHE A 32 -3.66 -1.05 -16.44
N LEU A 33 -3.01 -1.26 -15.29
CA LEU A 33 -2.36 -0.22 -14.53
C LEU A 33 -1.04 -0.76 -13.94
N LYS A 34 0.01 0.04 -14.08
CA LYS A 34 1.28 -0.13 -13.42
C LYS A 34 1.76 1.25 -12.98
N PHE A 35 1.85 1.48 -11.68
CA PHE A 35 2.21 2.78 -11.09
C PHE A 35 3.24 2.60 -9.99
N SER A 36 4.17 3.54 -9.88
CA SER A 36 5.09 3.62 -8.74
C SER A 36 5.50 5.05 -8.47
N GLN A 37 5.83 5.37 -7.22
CA GLN A 37 6.26 6.69 -6.82
C GLN A 37 7.39 6.61 -5.80
N TYR A 38 8.43 7.41 -6.02
CA TYR A 38 9.63 7.52 -5.18
C TYR A 38 9.52 8.65 -4.16
N GLU A 39 10.16 8.46 -3.00
CA GLU A 39 10.38 9.48 -1.97
C GLU A 39 11.79 9.39 -1.40
N GLU A 40 12.49 10.53 -1.34
CA GLU A 40 13.89 10.60 -0.89
C GLU A 40 14.07 10.17 0.58
N TYR A 41 13.09 10.48 1.44
CA TYR A 41 13.18 10.21 2.87
C TYR A 41 11.84 9.80 3.46
N THR A 42 11.69 8.51 3.72
CA THR A 42 10.44 7.91 4.19
C THR A 42 10.72 6.61 4.96
N THR A 43 9.69 5.85 5.32
CA THR A 43 9.81 4.53 5.96
C THR A 43 9.02 3.48 5.21
N SER A 44 9.36 2.20 5.36
CA SER A 44 8.67 1.11 4.66
C SER A 44 7.16 1.13 4.94
N ASN A 45 6.75 1.27 6.21
CA ASN A 45 5.33 1.35 6.58
C ASN A 45 4.61 2.51 5.89
N ARG A 46 5.26 3.67 5.73
CA ARG A 46 4.66 4.82 5.03
C ARG A 46 4.48 4.53 3.55
N MET A 47 5.42 3.83 2.92
CA MET A 47 5.32 3.43 1.52
C MET A 47 4.19 2.43 1.31
N GLU A 48 4.10 1.40 2.15
CA GLU A 48 2.99 0.44 2.14
C GLU A 48 1.63 1.15 2.29
N MET A 49 1.51 2.08 3.25
CA MET A 49 0.29 2.87 3.44
C MET A 49 -0.03 3.72 2.22
N LYS A 50 0.96 4.41 1.63
CA LYS A 50 0.76 5.27 0.47
C LYS A 50 0.33 4.50 -0.78
N ALA A 51 0.77 3.26 -0.95
CA ALA A 51 0.28 2.39 -2.02
C ALA A 51 -1.23 2.16 -1.92
N VAL A 52 -1.72 1.84 -0.72
CA VAL A 52 -3.15 1.63 -0.47
C VAL A 52 -3.95 2.93 -0.58
N ILE A 53 -3.42 4.05 -0.03
CA ILE A 53 -4.03 5.39 -0.19
C ILE A 53 -4.25 5.72 -1.67
N TRP A 54 -3.22 5.50 -2.50
CA TRP A 54 -3.30 5.79 -3.92
C TRP A 54 -4.45 5.03 -4.59
N VAL A 55 -4.63 3.74 -4.27
CA VAL A 55 -5.74 2.94 -4.80
C VAL A 55 -7.08 3.46 -4.30
N LEU A 56 -7.22 3.68 -2.99
CA LEU A 56 -8.48 4.13 -2.39
C LEU A 56 -8.95 5.48 -2.97
N LYS A 57 -8.02 6.42 -3.20
CA LYS A 57 -8.34 7.73 -3.79
C LYS A 57 -8.76 7.64 -5.25
N ASN A 58 -8.00 6.93 -6.08
CA ASN A 58 -8.27 6.84 -7.52
C ASN A 58 -9.51 5.98 -7.85
N TYR A 59 -9.91 5.09 -6.94
CA TYR A 59 -11.04 4.18 -7.11
C TYR A 59 -12.10 4.34 -6.01
N TYR A 60 -12.22 5.55 -5.46
CA TYR A 60 -13.20 5.86 -4.43
C TYR A 60 -14.63 5.52 -4.88
N LYS A 61 -15.41 4.88 -3.99
CA LYS A 61 -16.78 4.38 -4.24
C LYS A 61 -16.90 3.36 -5.39
N LYS A 62 -15.81 2.69 -5.78
CA LYS A 62 -15.85 1.56 -6.72
C LYS A 62 -15.62 0.25 -5.98
N LYS A 63 -16.29 -0.82 -6.43
CA LYS A 63 -16.04 -2.17 -5.92
C LYS A 63 -14.65 -2.65 -6.35
N ILE A 64 -13.74 -2.81 -5.39
CA ILE A 64 -12.34 -3.16 -5.63
C ILE A 64 -11.83 -4.20 -4.62
N TYR A 65 -10.85 -4.98 -5.04
CA TYR A 65 -10.08 -5.90 -4.21
C TYR A 65 -8.65 -5.41 -4.12
N ILE A 66 -8.10 -5.29 -2.91
CA ILE A 66 -6.72 -4.87 -2.65
C ILE A 66 -5.97 -6.03 -2.00
N PHE A 67 -4.83 -6.40 -2.56
CA PHE A 67 -3.91 -7.39 -2.03
C PHE A 67 -2.64 -6.66 -1.59
N SER A 68 -2.31 -6.77 -0.31
CA SER A 68 -1.10 -6.18 0.28
C SER A 68 -0.43 -7.21 1.18
N ASP A 69 0.89 -7.25 1.19
CA ASP A 69 1.66 -8.06 2.12
C ASP A 69 1.94 -7.37 3.46
N SER A 70 1.59 -6.09 3.57
CA SER A 70 1.63 -5.34 4.82
C SER A 70 0.53 -5.77 5.78
N GLN A 71 0.86 -6.64 6.72
CA GLN A 71 -0.02 -6.93 7.85
C GLN A 71 -0.35 -5.66 8.65
N TYR A 72 0.55 -4.69 8.69
CA TYR A 72 0.34 -3.41 9.37
C TYR A 72 -0.82 -2.64 8.74
N VAL A 73 -0.84 -2.51 7.41
CA VAL A 73 -1.93 -1.82 6.70
C VAL A 73 -3.23 -2.60 6.77
N VAL A 74 -3.20 -3.91 6.49
CA VAL A 74 -4.41 -4.74 6.45
C VAL A 74 -5.08 -4.82 7.83
N ASN A 75 -4.33 -5.11 8.89
CA ASN A 75 -4.88 -5.16 10.24
C ASN A 75 -5.28 -3.77 10.75
N GLY A 76 -4.54 -2.73 10.39
CA GLY A 76 -4.91 -1.37 10.76
C GLY A 76 -6.24 -0.93 10.16
N LEU A 77 -6.50 -1.24 8.89
CA LEU A 77 -7.79 -0.97 8.26
C LEU A 77 -8.92 -1.85 8.80
N LYS A 78 -8.73 -3.17 8.89
CA LYS A 78 -9.82 -4.11 9.23
C LYS A 78 -10.11 -4.20 10.73
N VAL A 79 -9.09 -4.07 11.58
CA VAL A 79 -9.18 -4.37 13.01
C VAL A 79 -8.96 -3.14 13.86
N TRP A 80 -7.82 -2.46 13.72
CA TRP A 80 -7.42 -1.42 14.69
C TRP A 80 -8.14 -0.09 14.50
N SER A 81 -8.52 0.26 13.26
CA SER A 81 -9.20 1.51 12.91
C SER A 81 -10.45 1.78 13.75
N LYS A 82 -11.24 0.74 14.05
CA LYS A 82 -12.45 0.83 14.88
C LYS A 82 -12.11 1.30 16.29
N SER A 83 -11.08 0.71 16.90
CA SER A 83 -10.60 1.10 18.24
C SER A 83 -9.98 2.49 18.25
N TRP A 84 -9.18 2.86 17.24
CA TRP A 84 -8.57 4.19 17.17
C TRP A 84 -9.61 5.30 17.04
N ARG A 85 -10.65 5.12 16.23
CA ARG A 85 -11.74 6.10 16.11
C ARG A 85 -12.48 6.28 17.44
N LEU A 86 -12.79 5.19 18.14
CA LEU A 86 -13.44 5.24 19.46
C LEU A 86 -12.56 5.93 20.52
N ASN A 87 -11.25 5.76 20.45
CA ASN A 87 -10.29 6.34 21.40
C ASN A 87 -9.74 7.71 20.95
N ASN A 88 -10.42 8.43 20.05
CA ASN A 88 -9.98 9.74 19.54
C ASN A 88 -8.53 9.75 19.03
N TRP A 89 -8.12 8.66 18.37
CA TRP A 89 -6.79 8.43 17.79
C TRP A 89 -5.64 8.41 18.80
N LYS A 90 -5.94 8.16 20.06
CA LYS A 90 -4.95 7.98 21.12
C LYS A 90 -4.65 6.51 21.33
N THR A 91 -3.40 6.20 21.63
CA THR A 91 -2.98 4.88 22.08
C THR A 91 -2.49 4.95 23.53
N THR A 92 -2.39 3.81 24.22
CA THR A 92 -1.83 3.75 25.58
C THR A 92 -0.39 4.26 25.66
N LYS A 93 0.33 4.27 24.54
CA LYS A 93 1.72 4.73 24.42
C LYS A 93 1.84 6.18 23.91
N GLY A 94 0.73 6.92 23.83
CA GLY A 94 0.69 8.30 23.32
C GLY A 94 0.10 8.39 21.91
N SER A 95 0.61 9.32 21.10
CA SER A 95 0.12 9.59 19.74
C SER A 95 0.31 8.38 18.82
N LEU A 96 -0.71 8.05 18.04
CA LEU A 96 -0.63 7.00 17.03
C LEU A 96 0.37 7.40 15.92
N MET A 97 1.33 6.51 15.62
CA MET A 97 2.26 6.74 14.50
C MET A 97 1.52 6.77 13.16
N ASN A 98 2.00 7.61 12.23
CA ASN A 98 1.41 7.80 10.90
C ASN A 98 -0.07 8.19 10.92
N LEU A 99 -0.51 8.91 11.96
CA LEU A 99 -1.90 9.30 12.15
C LEU A 99 -2.50 10.01 10.93
N GLU A 100 -1.72 10.86 10.27
CA GLU A 100 -2.11 11.57 9.07
C GLU A 100 -2.44 10.62 7.92
N LEU A 101 -1.61 9.59 7.69
CA LEU A 101 -1.84 8.58 6.65
C LEU A 101 -3.03 7.67 7.02
N TRP A 102 -3.20 7.35 8.31
CA TRP A 102 -4.36 6.60 8.78
C TRP A 102 -5.66 7.35 8.55
N LYS A 103 -5.70 8.64 8.90
CA LYS A 103 -6.87 9.49 8.65
C LYS A 103 -7.19 9.57 7.16
N GLU A 104 -6.18 9.77 6.31
CA GLU A 104 -6.36 9.83 4.86
C GLU A 104 -6.89 8.50 4.29
N MET A 105 -6.32 7.35 4.66
CA MET A 105 -6.86 6.05 4.22
C MET A 105 -8.32 5.88 4.65
N LEU A 106 -8.62 6.23 5.90
CA LEU A 106 -9.93 6.03 6.51
C LEU A 106 -10.99 7.02 6.01
N GLU A 107 -10.60 8.08 5.31
CA GLU A 107 -11.51 8.97 4.57
C GLU A 107 -12.05 8.28 3.31
N TYR A 108 -11.21 7.52 2.61
CA TYR A 108 -11.56 6.87 1.34
C TYR A 108 -11.91 5.38 1.46
N PHE A 109 -11.68 4.77 2.63
CA PHE A 109 -11.99 3.36 2.89
C PHE A 109 -13.46 3.17 3.28
N ASP A 110 -14.18 2.37 2.49
CA ASP A 110 -15.55 1.93 2.76
C ASP A 110 -15.64 0.41 2.57
N GLU A 111 -15.97 -0.33 3.63
CA GLU A 111 -16.04 -1.79 3.66
C GLU A 111 -17.12 -2.37 2.72
N ASN A 112 -18.09 -1.56 2.26
CA ASN A 112 -19.07 -2.00 1.25
C ASN A 112 -18.52 -2.04 -0.18
N TYR A 113 -17.42 -1.32 -0.42
CA TYR A 113 -16.79 -1.18 -1.74
C TYR A 113 -15.40 -1.80 -1.79
N VAL A 114 -14.69 -1.87 -0.67
CA VAL A 114 -13.29 -2.30 -0.62
C VAL A 114 -13.17 -3.59 0.17
N ASN A 115 -12.73 -4.66 -0.51
CA ASN A 115 -12.18 -5.82 0.17
C ASN A 115 -10.65 -5.71 0.15
N ILE A 116 -10.02 -5.73 1.32
CA ILE A 116 -8.57 -5.79 1.45
C ILE A 116 -8.15 -7.11 2.12
N GLU A 117 -7.19 -7.77 1.51
CA GLU A 117 -6.67 -9.07 1.93
C GLU A 117 -5.17 -9.01 2.13
N TRP A 118 -4.73 -9.61 3.24
CA TRP A 118 -3.33 -9.85 3.47
C TRP A 118 -2.90 -11.06 2.66
N VAL A 119 -1.84 -10.88 1.89
CA VAL A 119 -1.17 -11.93 1.14
C VAL A 119 0.23 -12.09 1.68
N LYS A 120 0.76 -13.31 1.71
CA LYS A 120 2.12 -13.52 2.20
C LYS A 120 3.11 -12.85 1.24
N GLY A 121 4.03 -12.05 1.78
CA GLY A 121 5.12 -11.45 1.01
C GLY A 121 6.01 -12.53 0.40
N HIS A 122 6.51 -12.28 -0.82
CA HIS A 122 7.31 -13.23 -1.63
C HIS A 122 6.65 -14.58 -1.91
N ASP A 123 5.32 -14.67 -1.83
CA ASP A 123 4.56 -15.86 -2.24
C ASP A 123 4.48 -15.98 -3.77
N THR A 124 4.05 -17.14 -4.27
CA THR A 124 3.90 -17.51 -5.69
C THR A 124 2.95 -16.63 -6.50
N ASN A 125 2.27 -15.64 -5.89
CA ASN A 125 1.45 -14.70 -6.62
C ASN A 125 2.32 -13.78 -7.51
N ILE A 126 2.21 -14.00 -8.81
CA ILE A 126 2.96 -13.27 -9.84
C ILE A 126 2.82 -11.75 -9.73
N TYR A 127 1.68 -11.23 -9.30
CA TYR A 127 1.44 -9.79 -9.22
C TYR A 127 2.04 -9.15 -7.97
N ASN A 128 2.10 -9.88 -6.84
CA ASN A 128 2.89 -9.44 -5.68
C ASN A 128 4.38 -9.34 -6.06
N ILE A 129 4.93 -10.38 -6.68
CA ILE A 129 6.33 -10.38 -7.14
C ILE A 129 6.58 -9.24 -8.13
N LYS A 130 5.61 -8.95 -9.03
CA LYS A 130 5.74 -7.86 -9.99
C LYS A 130 5.72 -6.48 -9.33
N VAL A 131 4.85 -6.24 -8.34
CA VAL A 131 4.78 -4.92 -7.67
C VAL A 131 6.01 -4.69 -6.77
N ASP A 132 6.49 -5.74 -6.12
CA ASP A 132 7.73 -5.75 -5.33
C ASP A 132 8.96 -5.41 -6.19
N LYS A 133 9.09 -6.05 -7.37
CA LYS A 133 10.12 -5.70 -8.36
C LYS A 133 9.98 -4.26 -8.86
N LEU A 134 8.75 -3.82 -9.13
CA LEU A 134 8.49 -2.45 -9.57
C LEU A 134 8.99 -1.43 -8.55
N VAL A 135 8.66 -1.62 -7.27
CA VAL A 135 9.06 -0.75 -6.17
C VAL A 135 10.58 -0.69 -6.03
N ARG A 136 11.26 -1.85 -6.01
CA ARG A 136 12.73 -1.88 -5.91
C ARG A 136 13.41 -1.22 -7.11
N ASN A 137 12.94 -1.50 -8.33
CA ASN A 137 13.49 -0.88 -9.53
C ASN A 137 13.31 0.64 -9.52
N THR A 138 12.17 1.14 -9.04
CA THR A 138 11.93 2.58 -8.91
C THR A 138 12.92 3.26 -7.95
N ILE A 139 13.32 2.60 -6.86
CA ILE A 139 14.36 3.11 -5.97
C ILE A 139 15.72 3.13 -6.68
N LEU A 140 16.09 2.04 -7.38
CA LEU A 140 17.37 1.94 -8.08
C LEU A 140 17.52 3.01 -9.17
N LEU A 141 16.48 3.17 -10.00
CA LEU A 141 16.47 4.15 -11.09
C LEU A 141 16.62 5.60 -10.59
N GLN A 142 15.98 5.94 -9.46
CA GLN A 142 16.07 7.30 -8.89
C GLN A 142 17.37 7.56 -8.14
N THR A 143 18.10 6.51 -7.77
CA THR A 143 19.38 6.61 -7.06
C THR A 143 20.59 6.52 -7.97
N GLY A 144 20.39 6.29 -9.27
CA GLY A 144 21.49 6.10 -10.23
C GLY A 144 22.32 4.85 -9.96
N THR A 145 21.80 3.91 -9.15
CA THR A 145 22.45 2.61 -8.94
C THR A 145 21.94 1.63 -10.00
N GLU A 146 22.40 1.82 -11.24
CA GLU A 146 22.42 0.75 -12.23
C GLU A 146 23.45 -0.28 -11.78
N ASN A 147 23.04 -1.23 -10.92
CA ASN A 147 23.80 -2.47 -10.83
C ASN A 147 23.39 -3.32 -12.02
N GLU A 148 24.36 -3.50 -12.92
CA GLU A 148 24.33 -4.38 -14.08
C GLU A 148 23.70 -5.74 -13.75
N LEU A 149 22.89 -6.21 -14.70
CA LEU A 149 22.18 -7.49 -14.72
C LEU A 149 23.06 -8.71 -14.43
#